data_AF-A0A1H8EA82-F1
#
_entry.id   AF-A0A1H8EA82-F1
#
_cell.length_a   1.000
_cell.length_b   1.000
_cell.length_c   1.000
_cell.angle_alpha   90.00
_cell.angle_beta   90.00
_cell.angle_gamma   90.00
#
_symmetry.space_group_name_H-M   'P 1'
#
loop_
_entity.id
_entity.type
_entity.pdbx_description
1 polymer ?
#
loop_
_entity_poly.entity_id
_entity_poly.type
_entity_poly.pdbx_seq_one_letter_code
_entity_poly.pdbx_strand_id
1 'polypeptide(L)'
;MLRKGSDILSTENRPIVAVVGRPNVGKSTIFNKLTGQKISIVEDTPGVTRDRIFGEVEWLNKYFTLIDTGGLEPKSDDIIISQMRDQAMLAIDMAHVILFIVDGKGGLTAADREVAEILRKTKKPVILVVNKIDSRNQQDNIYDFYELGLGTPVAVSGANAMGLGDLLDEVVENFPEGMNTEYDEDIIRVAITGKPNAGKSSILNNILGEDRVIVSPIAGTTRDAIDTYFEKGDNKFLLIDTAGIRRRSKVYERVEKFSVIRSMNAVDRADVVLIVIDATEGVTEQDTKVAGIAHDEGKGCIFVVNKWDLIEKDNKTMTNFRNKIREKFPFMNYAPILFVSAVTNQRINKILQTVVEVSHEQNRTVTTSVLNEVIGEAVMLNQPPSDKGRRLKIYYGTQTGTKPPTFTLFINDIKLTHFSYTRYLENRLRENFGFEGTSIRVEYKQKRR
;
A
#
# COMPACT_ATOMS: atom_id res chain seq x y z
N MET A 1 24.14 -41.31 0.51
CA MET A 1 23.11 -41.11 -0.52
C MET A 1 22.46 -39.77 -0.25
N LEU A 2 23.01 -38.71 -0.84
CA LEU A 2 22.69 -37.31 -0.56
C LEU A 2 21.38 -36.94 -1.27
N ARG A 3 20.35 -36.61 -0.50
CA ARG A 3 19.15 -35.94 -1.04
C ARG A 3 19.53 -34.49 -1.35
N LYS A 4 19.49 -34.13 -2.63
CA LYS A 4 19.62 -32.74 -3.09
C LYS A 4 18.47 -31.93 -2.49
N GLY A 5 18.81 -31.00 -1.60
CA GLY A 5 17.94 -29.87 -1.24
C GLY A 5 18.22 -28.75 -2.23
N SER A 6 17.27 -28.48 -3.12
CA SER A 6 17.28 -27.33 -4.01
C SER A 6 15.86 -27.10 -4.51
N ASP A 7 14.94 -26.78 -3.62
CA ASP A 7 13.62 -26.21 -3.92
C ASP A 7 13.24 -25.31 -2.74
N ILE A 8 13.96 -24.20 -2.57
CA ILE A 8 13.50 -23.09 -1.74
C ILE A 8 12.76 -22.18 -2.72
N LEU A 9 11.43 -22.20 -2.62
CA LEU A 9 10.47 -21.46 -3.43
C LEU A 9 10.86 -19.98 -3.49
N SER A 10 11.07 -19.49 -4.71
CA SER A 10 11.43 -18.09 -5.01
C SER A 10 10.23 -17.18 -4.79
N THR A 11 10.36 -16.23 -3.87
CA THR A 11 9.30 -15.29 -3.52
C THR A 11 9.13 -14.11 -4.50
N GLU A 12 9.79 -14.11 -5.66
CA GLU A 12 10.12 -12.87 -6.39
C GLU A 12 9.73 -12.82 -7.88
N ASN A 13 8.52 -13.25 -8.24
CA ASN A 13 7.99 -13.08 -9.60
C ASN A 13 6.46 -12.89 -9.59
N ARG A 14 5.98 -11.80 -8.98
CA ARG A 14 4.53 -11.57 -8.83
C ARG A 14 3.90 -11.08 -10.13
N PRO A 15 2.72 -11.60 -10.55
CA PRO A 15 2.05 -11.14 -11.76
C PRO A 15 1.74 -9.64 -11.75
N ILE A 16 1.85 -9.04 -12.93
CA ILE A 16 1.52 -7.63 -13.16
C ILE A 16 0.41 -7.59 -14.20
N VAL A 17 -0.64 -6.84 -13.90
CA VAL A 17 -1.80 -6.65 -14.77
C VAL A 17 -1.90 -5.17 -15.07
N ALA A 18 -1.92 -4.77 -16.34
CA ALA A 18 -2.08 -3.37 -16.73
C ALA A 18 -3.48 -3.11 -17.31
N VAL A 19 -4.05 -1.97 -16.96
CA VAL A 19 -5.34 -1.49 -17.45
C VAL A 19 -5.11 -0.42 -18.50
N VAL A 20 -5.56 -0.67 -19.73
CA VAL A 20 -5.47 0.23 -20.88
C VAL A 20 -6.87 0.51 -21.42
N GLY A 21 -7.09 1.68 -21.99
CA GLY A 21 -8.37 2.05 -22.60
C GLY A 21 -8.51 3.55 -22.75
N ARG A 22 -9.42 4.03 -23.59
CA ARG A 22 -9.58 5.48 -23.81
C ARG A 22 -10.04 6.20 -22.52
N PRO A 23 -9.92 7.54 -22.45
CA PRO A 23 -10.52 8.30 -21.35
C PRO A 23 -12.01 7.98 -21.16
N ASN A 24 -12.47 8.01 -19.91
CA ASN A 24 -13.88 7.85 -19.52
C ASN A 24 -14.55 6.48 -19.79
N VAL A 25 -13.80 5.43 -20.16
CA VAL A 25 -14.34 4.05 -20.24
C VAL A 25 -14.56 3.41 -18.87
N GLY A 26 -14.07 4.03 -17.79
CA GLY A 26 -14.21 3.54 -16.41
C GLY A 26 -13.03 2.72 -15.88
N LYS A 27 -11.82 2.91 -16.45
CA LYS A 27 -10.57 2.29 -15.95
C LYS A 27 -10.40 2.46 -14.44
N SER A 28 -10.40 3.70 -13.96
CA SER A 28 -10.19 4.01 -12.54
C SER A 28 -11.34 3.49 -11.66
N THR A 29 -12.56 3.35 -12.20
CA THR A 29 -13.67 2.73 -11.46
C THR A 29 -13.42 1.24 -11.25
N ILE A 30 -13.01 0.52 -12.30
CA ILE A 30 -12.66 -0.91 -12.20
C ILE A 30 -11.43 -1.09 -11.33
N PHE A 31 -10.37 -0.31 -11.56
CA PHE A 31 -9.15 -0.33 -10.75
C PHE A 31 -9.46 -0.22 -9.24
N ASN A 32 -10.20 0.82 -8.83
CA ASN A 32 -10.55 1.02 -7.42
C ASN A 32 -11.42 -0.10 -6.83
N LYS A 33 -12.22 -0.77 -7.66
CA LYS A 33 -13.02 -1.92 -7.22
C LYS A 33 -12.15 -3.16 -7.03
N LEU A 34 -11.24 -3.43 -7.97
CA LEU A 34 -10.36 -4.60 -7.94
C LEU A 34 -9.31 -4.52 -6.83
N THR A 35 -8.71 -3.35 -6.60
CA THR A 35 -7.71 -3.16 -5.54
C THR A 35 -8.30 -3.07 -4.13
N GLY A 36 -9.62 -3.19 -4.01
CA GLY A 36 -10.33 -3.08 -2.74
C GLY A 36 -10.45 -1.67 -2.17
N GLN A 37 -11.59 -1.42 -1.52
CA GLN A 37 -11.82 -0.27 -0.67
C GLN A 37 -11.12 -0.47 0.69
N LYS A 38 -10.01 0.22 0.96
CA LYS A 38 -9.90 0.88 2.26
C LYS A 38 -10.85 2.07 2.19
N ILE A 39 -12.10 1.90 2.66
CA ILE A 39 -12.99 3.03 2.89
C ILE A 39 -12.34 3.87 4.01
N SER A 40 -11.42 4.76 3.67
CA SER A 40 -11.26 5.97 4.46
C SER A 40 -12.34 6.93 3.98
N ILE A 41 -13.49 6.91 4.66
CA ILE A 41 -14.30 8.12 4.73
C ILE A 41 -13.45 9.11 5.53
N VAL A 42 -12.64 9.86 4.81
CA VAL A 42 -12.15 11.16 5.24
C VAL A 42 -12.72 12.12 4.23
N GLU A 43 -13.47 13.09 4.75
CA GLU A 43 -14.15 14.14 4.01
C GLU A 43 -13.27 14.74 2.90
N ASP A 44 -13.96 15.14 1.82
CA ASP A 44 -13.43 15.87 0.68
C ASP A 44 -12.52 17.01 1.12
N THR A 45 -11.21 16.81 0.97
CA THR A 45 -10.26 17.91 0.88
C THR A 45 -10.09 18.23 -0.61
N PRO A 46 -10.57 19.39 -1.10
CA PRO A 46 -10.37 19.79 -2.49
C PRO A 46 -8.87 19.97 -2.76
N GLY A 47 -8.31 19.16 -3.67
CA GLY A 47 -6.89 19.18 -4.02
C GLY A 47 -6.22 17.80 -4.07
N VAL A 48 -6.90 16.74 -3.64
CA VAL A 48 -6.38 15.35 -3.69
C VAL A 48 -7.16 14.55 -4.72
N THR A 49 -6.89 14.77 -6.01
CA THR A 49 -7.20 13.72 -6.99
C THR A 49 -6.17 12.62 -6.77
N ARG A 50 -6.62 11.50 -6.19
CA ARG A 50 -5.78 10.35 -5.83
C ARG A 50 -5.35 9.63 -7.11
N ASP A 51 -4.21 10.02 -7.65
CA ASP A 51 -3.51 9.34 -8.75
C ASP A 51 -2.95 7.98 -8.26
N ARG A 52 -3.83 7.03 -7.97
CA ARG A 52 -3.43 5.64 -7.66
C ARG A 52 -3.08 4.93 -8.95
N ILE A 53 -1.79 4.76 -9.19
CA ILE A 53 -1.26 4.15 -10.40
C ILE A 53 -1.06 2.64 -10.23
N PHE A 54 -0.76 2.18 -9.02
CA PHE A 54 -0.52 0.77 -8.68
C PHE A 54 -1.46 0.35 -7.55
N GLY A 55 -1.87 -0.92 -7.54
CA GLY A 55 -2.60 -1.49 -6.42
C GLY A 55 -2.47 -3.01 -6.36
N GLU A 56 -2.41 -3.55 -5.16
CA GLU A 56 -2.41 -5.00 -4.94
C GLU A 56 -3.84 -5.54 -5.07
N VAL A 57 -3.98 -6.65 -5.76
CA VAL A 57 -5.24 -7.37 -5.91
C VAL A 57 -5.05 -8.80 -5.42
N GLU A 58 -6.02 -9.26 -4.64
CA GLU A 58 -6.14 -10.65 -4.21
C GLU A 58 -7.40 -11.26 -4.83
N TRP A 59 -7.25 -12.40 -5.49
CA TRP A 59 -8.37 -13.19 -5.98
C TRP A 59 -8.10 -14.68 -5.79
N LEU A 60 -8.99 -15.39 -5.08
CA LEU A 60 -8.86 -16.83 -4.78
C LEU A 60 -7.45 -17.20 -4.26
N ASN A 61 -6.96 -16.43 -3.28
CA ASN A 61 -5.60 -16.54 -2.68
C ASN A 61 -4.43 -16.35 -3.66
N LYS A 62 -4.68 -15.78 -4.84
CA LYS A 62 -3.64 -15.37 -5.78
C LYS A 62 -3.48 -13.86 -5.79
N TYR A 63 -2.26 -13.42 -5.50
CA TYR A 63 -1.89 -12.02 -5.37
C TYR A 63 -1.19 -11.53 -6.64
N PHE A 64 -1.58 -10.35 -7.10
CA PHE A 64 -0.96 -9.69 -8.26
C PHE A 64 -1.01 -8.17 -8.14
N THR A 65 -0.19 -7.48 -8.92
CA THR A 65 -0.17 -6.02 -8.98
C THR A 65 -0.97 -5.53 -10.17
N LEU A 66 -1.94 -4.64 -9.95
CA LEU A 66 -2.71 -3.94 -10.97
C LEU A 66 -2.13 -2.53 -11.22
N ILE A 67 -2.04 -2.12 -12.48
CA ILE A 67 -1.51 -0.82 -12.90
C ILE A 67 -2.54 -0.06 -13.75
N ASP A 68 -2.83 1.21 -13.44
CA ASP A 68 -3.60 2.11 -14.32
C ASP A 68 -2.65 2.92 -15.20
N THR A 69 -2.53 2.56 -16.48
CA THR A 69 -1.61 3.25 -17.40
C THR A 69 -2.04 4.68 -17.71
N GLY A 70 -3.33 5.01 -17.52
CA GLY A 70 -3.82 6.37 -17.70
C GLY A 70 -3.34 7.35 -16.63
N GLY A 71 -2.91 6.84 -15.46
CA GLY A 71 -2.32 7.65 -14.39
C GLY A 71 -0.81 7.89 -14.53
N LEU A 72 -0.13 7.19 -15.45
CA LEU A 72 1.33 7.28 -15.64
C LEU A 72 1.76 8.41 -16.59
N GLU A 73 0.84 8.96 -17.37
CA GLU A 73 1.17 9.91 -18.42
C GLU A 73 1.23 11.36 -17.91
N PRO A 74 2.19 12.16 -18.40
CA PRO A 74 2.16 13.61 -18.21
C PRO A 74 0.88 14.16 -18.85
N LYS A 75 0.15 15.03 -18.14
CA LYS A 75 -0.95 15.79 -18.74
C LYS A 75 -0.38 16.69 -19.84
N SER A 76 -0.42 16.22 -21.08
CA SER A 76 -0.07 16.98 -22.29
C SER A 76 -1.32 17.32 -23.10
N ASP A 77 -1.23 18.33 -23.95
CA ASP A 77 -2.27 18.71 -24.91
C ASP A 77 -2.29 17.81 -26.16
N ASP A 78 -1.62 16.64 -26.10
CA ASP A 78 -1.51 15.73 -27.24
C ASP A 78 -2.86 15.11 -27.63
N ILE A 79 -2.97 14.71 -28.90
CA ILE A 79 -4.15 14.04 -29.45
C ILE A 79 -4.40 12.75 -28.66
N ILE A 80 -5.65 12.52 -28.23
CA ILE A 80 -6.11 11.35 -27.45
C ILE A 80 -5.56 10.01 -27.99
N ILE A 81 -5.42 9.91 -29.31
CA ILE A 81 -4.87 8.74 -30.01
C ILE A 81 -3.40 8.47 -29.63
N SER A 82 -2.55 9.51 -29.55
CA SER A 82 -1.14 9.37 -29.19
C SER A 82 -0.98 8.87 -27.76
N GLN A 83 -1.73 9.46 -26.83
CA GLN A 83 -1.78 9.03 -25.42
C GLN A 83 -2.23 7.57 -25.30
N MET A 84 -3.28 7.20 -26.02
CA MET A 84 -3.75 5.81 -26.07
C MET A 84 -2.70 4.81 -26.55
N ARG A 85 -1.90 5.20 -27.54
CA ARG A 85 -0.80 4.38 -28.05
C ARG A 85 0.33 4.22 -27.04
N ASP A 86 0.71 5.29 -26.36
CA ASP A 86 1.75 5.27 -25.34
C ASP A 86 1.33 4.42 -24.12
N GLN A 87 0.07 4.53 -23.66
CA GLN A 87 -0.51 3.64 -22.65
C GLN A 87 -0.43 2.17 -23.05
N ALA A 88 -0.77 1.84 -24.29
CA ALA A 88 -0.71 0.47 -24.79
C ALA A 88 0.72 -0.07 -24.80
N MET A 89 1.70 0.75 -25.23
CA MET A 89 3.11 0.36 -25.23
C MET A 89 3.67 0.16 -23.82
N LEU A 90 3.30 1.04 -22.88
CA LEU A 90 3.67 0.92 -21.47
C LEU A 90 3.10 -0.37 -20.86
N ALA A 91 1.83 -0.68 -21.11
CA ALA A 91 1.22 -1.93 -20.67
C ALA A 91 1.94 -3.16 -21.26
N ILE A 92 2.27 -3.13 -22.55
CA ILE A 92 3.02 -4.21 -23.21
C ILE A 92 4.40 -4.41 -22.58
N ASP A 93 5.09 -3.37 -22.13
CA ASP A 93 6.40 -3.55 -21.49
C ASP A 93 6.28 -4.07 -20.05
N MET A 94 5.39 -3.46 -19.26
CA MET A 94 5.32 -3.68 -17.82
C MET A 94 4.49 -4.90 -17.40
N ALA A 95 3.41 -5.21 -18.10
CA ALA A 95 2.44 -6.18 -17.62
C ALA A 95 2.73 -7.59 -18.11
N HIS A 96 2.21 -8.58 -17.39
CA HIS A 96 2.15 -9.97 -17.83
C HIS A 96 0.81 -10.27 -18.47
N VAL A 97 -0.27 -9.64 -17.98
CA VAL A 97 -1.62 -9.68 -18.55
C VAL A 97 -2.11 -8.26 -18.78
N ILE A 98 -2.78 -8.00 -19.91
CA ILE A 98 -3.28 -6.66 -20.26
C ILE A 98 -4.81 -6.69 -20.27
N LEU A 99 -5.43 -5.80 -19.49
CA LEU A 99 -6.87 -5.53 -19.53
C LEU A 99 -7.13 -4.37 -20.48
N PHE A 100 -7.72 -4.63 -21.63
CA PHE A 100 -8.14 -3.57 -22.55
C PHE A 100 -9.61 -3.24 -22.36
N ILE A 101 -9.88 -2.08 -21.76
CA ILE A 101 -11.21 -1.66 -21.35
C ILE A 101 -11.85 -0.73 -22.39
N VAL A 102 -13.05 -1.10 -22.83
CA VAL A 102 -13.88 -0.34 -23.76
C VAL A 102 -15.25 -0.01 -23.13
N ASP A 103 -15.94 0.97 -23.71
CA ASP A 103 -17.25 1.43 -23.22
C ASP A 103 -18.39 0.73 -23.96
N GLY A 104 -19.09 -0.18 -23.29
CA GLY A 104 -20.22 -0.93 -23.83
C GLY A 104 -21.46 -0.10 -24.15
N LYS A 105 -21.58 1.12 -23.59
CA LYS A 105 -22.68 2.06 -23.95
C LYS A 105 -22.29 2.99 -25.08
N GLY A 106 -21.02 3.40 -25.11
CA GLY A 106 -20.48 4.34 -26.08
C GLY A 106 -20.05 3.70 -27.41
N GLY A 107 -19.90 2.38 -27.47
CA GLY A 107 -19.43 1.66 -28.65
C GLY A 107 -17.94 1.88 -28.96
N LEU A 108 -17.51 1.30 -30.08
CA LEU A 108 -16.13 1.32 -30.57
C LEU A 108 -15.76 2.64 -31.27
N THR A 109 -14.67 3.24 -30.84
CA THR A 109 -14.09 4.43 -31.49
C THR A 109 -12.89 4.08 -32.38
N ALA A 110 -12.37 5.06 -33.12
CA ALA A 110 -11.12 4.89 -33.88
C ALA A 110 -9.93 4.62 -32.95
N ALA A 111 -9.87 5.29 -31.80
CA ALA A 111 -8.81 5.09 -30.80
C ALA A 111 -8.82 3.66 -30.24
N ASP A 112 -10.02 3.08 -30.02
CA ASP A 112 -10.14 1.70 -29.54
C ASP A 112 -9.60 0.69 -30.58
N ARG A 113 -9.87 0.93 -31.88
CA ARG A 113 -9.38 0.08 -32.98
C ARG A 113 -7.86 0.13 -33.13
N GLU A 114 -7.27 1.32 -33.03
CA GLU A 114 -5.81 1.49 -33.13
C GLU A 114 -5.08 0.83 -31.96
N VAL A 115 -5.61 0.95 -30.74
CA VAL A 115 -5.03 0.27 -29.57
C VAL A 115 -5.16 -1.23 -29.69
N ALA A 116 -6.29 -1.73 -30.17
CA ALA A 116 -6.45 -3.16 -30.46
C ALA A 116 -5.42 -3.65 -31.50
N GLU A 117 -5.12 -2.87 -32.55
CA GLU A 117 -4.06 -3.19 -33.51
C GLU A 117 -2.67 -3.33 -32.88
N ILE A 118 -2.36 -2.48 -31.91
CA ILE A 118 -1.09 -2.53 -31.17
C ILE A 118 -1.06 -3.77 -30.27
N LEU A 119 -2.13 -3.98 -29.49
CA LEU A 119 -2.22 -5.08 -28.54
C LEU A 119 -2.25 -6.45 -29.25
N ARG A 120 -2.85 -6.58 -30.44
CA ARG A 120 -2.81 -7.83 -31.23
C ARG A 120 -1.40 -8.29 -31.62
N LYS A 121 -0.41 -7.39 -31.61
CA LYS A 121 0.99 -7.72 -31.95
C LYS A 121 1.78 -8.27 -30.77
N THR A 122 1.27 -8.14 -29.54
CA THR A 122 1.94 -8.70 -28.37
C THR A 122 1.71 -10.21 -28.27
N LYS A 123 2.67 -10.91 -27.66
CA LYS A 123 2.51 -12.33 -27.29
C LYS A 123 1.92 -12.50 -25.88
N LYS A 124 1.72 -11.39 -25.15
CA LYS A 124 1.17 -11.39 -23.80
C LYS A 124 -0.36 -11.54 -23.87
N PRO A 125 -0.99 -12.23 -22.91
CA PRO A 125 -2.45 -12.30 -22.83
C PRO A 125 -3.10 -10.91 -22.77
N VAL A 126 -4.12 -10.70 -23.60
CA VAL A 126 -4.93 -9.48 -23.65
C VAL A 126 -6.38 -9.88 -23.42
N ILE A 127 -6.99 -9.37 -22.37
CA ILE A 127 -8.40 -9.60 -22.04
C ILE A 127 -9.18 -8.34 -22.42
N LEU A 128 -10.10 -8.49 -23.37
CA LEU A 128 -10.99 -7.41 -23.78
C LEU A 128 -12.14 -7.28 -22.78
N VAL A 129 -12.25 -6.12 -22.14
CA VAL A 129 -13.21 -5.84 -21.07
C VAL A 129 -14.22 -4.81 -21.55
N VAL A 130 -15.49 -5.20 -21.71
CA VAL A 130 -16.58 -4.31 -22.10
C VAL A 130 -17.26 -3.79 -20.84
N ASN A 131 -16.92 -2.57 -20.43
CA ASN A 131 -17.45 -1.97 -19.21
C ASN A 131 -18.79 -1.26 -19.44
N LYS A 132 -19.49 -0.93 -18.34
CA LYS A 132 -20.82 -0.28 -18.30
C LYS A 132 -21.97 -1.15 -18.81
N ILE A 133 -21.83 -2.47 -18.74
CA ILE A 133 -22.91 -3.42 -18.97
C ILE A 133 -23.67 -3.63 -17.66
N ASP A 134 -24.70 -2.82 -17.44
CA ASP A 134 -25.37 -2.71 -16.13
C ASP A 134 -26.51 -3.74 -15.92
N SER A 135 -26.84 -4.53 -16.94
CA SER A 135 -27.87 -5.57 -16.84
C SER A 135 -27.58 -6.75 -17.76
N ARG A 136 -28.06 -7.95 -17.40
CA ARG A 136 -27.88 -9.17 -18.20
C ARG A 136 -28.53 -9.05 -19.59
N ASN A 137 -29.58 -8.25 -19.73
CA ASN A 137 -30.25 -8.00 -21.01
C ASN A 137 -29.43 -7.13 -21.99
N GLN A 138 -28.28 -6.59 -21.56
CA GLN A 138 -27.36 -5.83 -22.41
C GLN A 138 -26.18 -6.67 -22.90
N GLN A 139 -26.18 -7.99 -22.66
CA GLN A 139 -25.12 -8.89 -23.16
C GLN A 139 -25.08 -8.96 -24.70
N ASP A 140 -26.20 -8.73 -25.39
CA ASP A 140 -26.23 -8.65 -26.85
C ASP A 140 -25.44 -7.44 -27.39
N ASN A 141 -25.15 -6.41 -26.56
CA ASN A 141 -24.30 -5.28 -26.96
C ASN A 141 -22.81 -5.65 -27.06
N ILE A 142 -22.43 -6.90 -26.77
CA ILE A 142 -21.04 -7.36 -26.81
C ILE A 142 -20.62 -7.78 -28.22
N TYR A 143 -21.56 -8.15 -29.10
CA TYR A 143 -21.25 -8.73 -30.42
C TYR A 143 -20.37 -7.83 -31.29
N ASP A 144 -20.61 -6.52 -31.27
CA ASP A 144 -19.82 -5.55 -32.04
C ASP A 144 -18.35 -5.49 -31.61
N PHE A 145 -18.05 -5.85 -30.36
CA PHE A 145 -16.70 -5.79 -29.81
C PHE A 145 -15.80 -6.96 -30.25
N TYR A 146 -16.39 -8.04 -30.78
CA TYR A 146 -15.61 -9.13 -31.40
C TYR A 146 -14.81 -8.65 -32.63
N GLU A 147 -15.23 -7.56 -33.29
CA GLU A 147 -14.51 -6.93 -34.41
C GLU A 147 -13.04 -6.61 -34.05
N LEU A 148 -12.76 -6.36 -32.76
CA LEU A 148 -11.40 -6.04 -32.30
C LEU A 148 -10.43 -7.24 -32.36
N GLY A 149 -10.92 -8.48 -32.53
CA GLY A 149 -10.07 -9.66 -32.72
C GLY A 149 -9.15 -9.95 -31.52
N LEU A 150 -9.63 -9.68 -30.29
CA LEU A 150 -8.90 -9.88 -29.03
C LEU A 150 -9.51 -11.02 -28.18
N GLY A 151 -10.17 -11.97 -28.81
CA GLY A 151 -10.86 -13.07 -28.13
C GLY A 151 -12.26 -12.72 -27.65
N THR A 152 -12.78 -13.53 -26.72
CA THR A 152 -14.13 -13.38 -26.15
C THR A 152 -14.16 -12.18 -25.21
N PRO A 153 -15.00 -11.15 -25.44
CA PRO A 153 -15.07 -10.00 -24.55
C PRO A 153 -15.73 -10.35 -23.22
N VAL A 154 -15.14 -9.88 -22.12
CA VAL A 154 -15.68 -10.01 -20.76
C VAL A 154 -16.53 -8.79 -20.44
N ALA A 155 -17.83 -8.98 -20.23
CA ALA A 155 -18.73 -7.88 -19.89
C ALA A 155 -18.76 -7.60 -18.40
N VAL A 156 -18.57 -6.33 -18.03
CA VAL A 156 -18.52 -5.89 -16.64
C VAL A 156 -19.31 -4.59 -16.42
N SER A 157 -19.70 -4.37 -15.17
CA SER A 157 -20.06 -3.03 -14.67
C SER A 157 -19.18 -2.72 -13.47
N GLY A 158 -18.16 -1.90 -13.67
CA GLY A 158 -17.32 -1.42 -12.56
C GLY A 158 -18.12 -0.64 -11.51
N ALA A 159 -19.17 0.08 -11.92
CA ALA A 159 -20.01 0.83 -10.99
C ALA A 159 -20.82 -0.10 -10.07
N ASN A 160 -21.42 -1.15 -10.63
CA ASN A 160 -22.29 -2.08 -9.91
C ASN A 160 -21.57 -3.36 -9.44
N ALA A 161 -20.25 -3.46 -9.66
CA ALA A 161 -19.43 -4.63 -9.37
C ALA A 161 -19.95 -5.95 -10.01
N MET A 162 -20.55 -5.85 -11.20
CA MET A 162 -21.05 -7.02 -11.96
C MET A 162 -19.97 -7.53 -12.92
N GLY A 163 -19.83 -8.85 -13.06
CA GLY A 163 -18.88 -9.50 -13.98
C GLY A 163 -17.41 -9.39 -13.57
N LEU A 164 -17.10 -8.73 -12.44
CA LEU A 164 -15.71 -8.57 -11.97
C LEU A 164 -15.10 -9.89 -11.49
N GLY A 165 -15.89 -10.82 -10.97
CA GLY A 165 -15.43 -12.16 -10.59
C GLY A 165 -14.94 -12.95 -11.80
N ASP A 166 -15.80 -13.06 -12.82
CA ASP A 166 -15.47 -13.73 -14.09
C ASP A 166 -14.22 -13.10 -14.76
N LEU A 167 -14.08 -11.76 -14.69
CA LEU A 167 -12.88 -11.07 -15.15
C LEU A 167 -11.62 -11.47 -14.36
N LEU A 168 -11.71 -11.57 -13.04
CA LEU A 168 -10.59 -11.93 -12.18
C LEU A 168 -10.18 -13.41 -12.35
N ASP A 169 -11.15 -14.29 -12.59
CA ASP A 169 -10.90 -15.69 -12.95
C ASP A 169 -10.07 -15.76 -14.25
N GLU A 170 -10.51 -15.07 -15.31
CA GLU A 170 -9.79 -15.02 -16.59
C GLU A 170 -8.37 -14.42 -16.43
N VAL A 171 -8.22 -13.35 -15.63
CA VAL A 171 -6.90 -12.74 -15.35
C VAL A 171 -5.94 -13.75 -14.74
N VAL A 172 -6.42 -14.47 -13.73
CA VAL A 172 -5.64 -15.44 -12.96
C VAL A 172 -5.26 -16.67 -13.79
N GLU A 173 -6.16 -17.13 -14.66
CA GLU A 173 -5.91 -18.25 -15.57
C GLU A 173 -4.83 -17.93 -16.61
N ASN A 174 -4.67 -16.65 -16.97
CA ASN A 174 -3.70 -16.18 -17.96
C ASN A 174 -2.34 -15.81 -17.35
N PHE A 175 -2.08 -16.08 -16.06
CA PHE A 175 -0.75 -15.85 -15.50
C PHE A 175 0.28 -16.82 -16.08
N PRO A 176 1.46 -16.33 -16.52
CA PRO A 176 2.58 -17.20 -16.91
C PRO A 176 2.93 -18.24 -15.83
N GLU A 177 3.33 -19.43 -16.26
CA GLU A 177 3.81 -20.47 -15.33
C GLU A 177 5.05 -20.00 -14.54
N GLY A 178 5.18 -20.45 -13.29
CA GLY A 178 6.30 -20.08 -12.41
C GLY A 178 6.20 -18.69 -11.79
N MET A 179 5.07 -18.01 -11.95
CA MET A 179 4.77 -16.76 -11.26
C MET A 179 4.40 -17.01 -9.80
N ASN A 180 4.93 -16.19 -8.90
CA ASN A 180 4.59 -16.24 -7.49
C ASN A 180 3.28 -15.47 -7.24
N THR A 181 2.19 -16.23 -7.14
CA THR A 181 0.88 -15.71 -6.74
C THR A 181 0.66 -15.80 -5.23
N GLU A 182 1.59 -16.37 -4.46
CA GLU A 182 1.46 -16.46 -3.01
C GLU A 182 1.81 -15.12 -2.35
N TYR A 183 1.18 -14.87 -1.21
CA TYR A 183 1.62 -13.83 -0.29
C TYR A 183 2.51 -14.48 0.75
N ASP A 184 3.84 -14.29 0.64
CA ASP A 184 4.73 -14.71 1.70
C ASP A 184 4.52 -13.76 2.90
N GLU A 185 3.75 -14.24 3.88
CA GLU A 185 3.48 -13.54 5.13
C GLU A 185 4.73 -13.37 6.00
N ASP A 186 5.76 -14.21 5.78
CA ASP A 186 6.99 -14.23 6.57
C ASP A 186 7.99 -13.14 6.14
N ILE A 187 7.80 -12.53 4.96
CA ILE A 187 8.63 -11.43 4.49
C ILE A 187 8.11 -10.10 5.04
N ILE A 188 8.95 -9.42 5.83
CA ILE A 188 8.68 -8.07 6.30
C ILE A 188 9.17 -7.07 5.24
N ARG A 189 8.23 -6.39 4.56
CA ARG A 189 8.55 -5.36 3.56
C ARG A 189 8.81 -4.04 4.24
N VAL A 190 9.99 -3.45 4.02
CA VAL A 190 10.42 -2.25 4.73
C VAL A 190 10.75 -1.14 3.73
N ALA A 191 10.09 0.01 3.84
CA ALA A 191 10.45 1.20 3.09
C ALA A 191 11.29 2.17 3.95
N ILE A 192 12.34 2.74 3.35
CA ILE A 192 13.16 3.79 3.98
C ILE A 192 12.87 5.13 3.31
N THR A 193 12.19 6.01 4.05
CA THR A 193 11.74 7.33 3.59
C THR A 193 12.43 8.44 4.38
N GLY A 194 12.34 9.66 3.87
CA GLY A 194 12.90 10.87 4.45
C GLY A 194 13.44 11.78 3.36
N LYS A 195 13.68 13.04 3.70
CA LYS A 195 14.27 14.03 2.79
C LYS A 195 15.60 13.58 2.16
N PRO A 196 16.03 14.19 1.03
CA PRO A 196 17.39 14.02 0.52
C PRO A 196 18.47 14.24 1.60
N ASN A 197 19.56 13.47 1.53
CA ASN A 197 20.72 13.59 2.44
C ASN A 197 20.47 13.34 3.95
N ALA A 198 19.28 12.87 4.35
CA ALA A 198 19.01 12.40 5.71
C ALA A 198 19.82 11.15 6.12
N GLY A 199 20.58 10.55 5.20
CA GLY A 199 21.45 9.40 5.44
C GLY A 199 20.79 8.02 5.25
N LYS A 200 19.68 7.95 4.50
CA LYS A 200 18.99 6.70 4.13
C LYS A 200 19.94 5.65 3.53
N SER A 201 20.82 6.06 2.60
CA SER A 201 21.77 5.15 1.94
C SER A 201 22.83 4.62 2.89
N SER A 202 23.30 5.45 3.80
CA SER A 202 24.24 5.03 4.84
C SER A 202 23.59 4.05 5.81
N ILE A 203 22.34 4.30 6.23
CA ILE A 203 21.57 3.36 7.06
C ILE A 203 21.41 2.01 6.34
N LEU A 204 20.98 2.04 5.08
CA LEU A 204 20.80 0.83 4.27
C LEU A 204 22.10 0.02 4.14
N ASN A 205 23.21 0.69 3.82
CA ASN A 205 24.50 0.01 3.68
C ASN A 205 24.99 -0.59 5.00
N ASN A 206 24.80 0.10 6.12
CA ASN A 206 25.16 -0.47 7.42
C ASN A 206 24.30 -1.67 7.78
N ILE A 207 22.99 -1.61 7.50
CA ILE A 207 22.08 -2.74 7.71
C ILE A 207 22.56 -3.94 6.90
N LEU A 208 22.84 -3.76 5.60
CA LEU A 208 23.27 -4.84 4.71
C LEU A 208 24.70 -5.33 4.98
N GLY A 209 25.53 -4.50 5.61
CA GLY A 209 26.93 -4.80 5.94
C GLY A 209 27.13 -5.44 7.30
N GLU A 210 26.07 -5.73 8.06
CA GLU A 210 26.21 -6.46 9.32
C GLU A 210 26.61 -7.93 9.08
N ASP A 211 27.50 -8.48 9.92
CA ASP A 211 28.09 -9.83 9.77
C ASP A 211 27.06 -10.98 9.64
N ARG A 212 25.82 -10.75 10.11
CA ARG A 212 24.74 -11.74 10.14
C ARG A 212 23.68 -11.53 9.07
N VAL A 213 23.87 -10.56 8.18
CA VAL A 213 22.94 -10.27 7.11
C VAL A 213 23.39 -11.01 5.85
N ILE A 214 22.53 -11.91 5.37
CA ILE A 214 22.77 -12.65 4.13
C ILE A 214 21.95 -11.99 3.04
N VAL A 215 22.62 -11.40 2.06
CA VAL A 215 21.99 -10.79 0.88
C VAL A 215 21.91 -11.81 -0.23
N SER A 216 20.71 -12.07 -0.73
CA SER A 216 20.49 -13.02 -1.83
C SER A 216 20.29 -12.27 -3.16
N PRO A 217 21.04 -12.59 -4.22
CA PRO A 217 20.73 -12.15 -5.57
C PRO A 217 19.64 -13.08 -6.14
N ILE A 218 18.39 -12.88 -5.75
CA ILE A 218 17.30 -13.73 -6.23
C ILE A 218 17.02 -13.43 -7.72
N ALA A 219 16.92 -14.48 -8.54
CA ALA A 219 16.63 -14.40 -9.97
C ALA A 219 15.17 -14.00 -10.20
N GLY A 220 14.94 -12.90 -10.96
CA GLY A 220 13.64 -12.23 -11.08
C GLY A 220 13.71 -10.74 -10.75
N THR A 221 14.70 -10.33 -9.97
CA THR A 221 15.12 -8.92 -9.74
C THR A 221 15.70 -8.21 -10.98
N THR A 222 15.64 -8.85 -12.16
CA THR A 222 16.41 -8.47 -13.36
C THR A 222 15.62 -7.66 -14.39
N ARG A 223 14.56 -6.95 -14.00
CA ARG A 223 14.10 -5.75 -14.72
C ARG A 223 13.93 -4.53 -13.82
N ASP A 224 13.60 -4.73 -12.54
CA ASP A 224 13.65 -3.70 -11.51
C ASP A 224 14.76 -4.00 -10.49
N ALA A 225 15.95 -3.47 -10.75
CA ALA A 225 17.12 -3.47 -9.86
C ALA A 225 16.92 -2.59 -8.60
N ILE A 226 15.70 -2.54 -8.07
CA ILE A 226 15.21 -1.49 -7.18
C ILE A 226 15.05 -1.97 -5.74
N ASP A 227 14.67 -3.20 -5.46
CA ASP A 227 14.49 -3.70 -4.08
C ASP A 227 15.66 -4.58 -3.65
N THR A 228 15.86 -4.76 -2.34
CA THR A 228 16.92 -5.64 -1.80
C THR A 228 16.34 -6.63 -0.80
N TYR A 229 16.41 -7.91 -1.14
CA TYR A 229 16.12 -9.00 -0.22
C TYR A 229 17.31 -9.34 0.65
N PHE A 230 17.05 -9.60 1.93
CA PHE A 230 18.05 -10.15 2.84
C PHE A 230 17.41 -10.89 4.02
N GLU A 231 18.20 -11.77 4.64
CA GLU A 231 17.81 -12.51 5.84
C GLU A 231 18.68 -12.06 7.02
N LYS A 232 18.07 -12.01 8.22
CA LYS A 232 18.78 -11.78 9.48
C LYS A 232 18.16 -12.60 10.60
N GLY A 233 18.91 -13.61 11.07
CA GLY A 233 18.36 -14.61 11.97
C GLY A 233 17.25 -15.39 11.25
N ASP A 234 16.10 -15.56 11.90
CA ASP A 234 14.95 -16.28 11.33
C ASP A 234 13.99 -15.38 10.54
N ASN A 235 14.29 -14.09 10.39
CA ASN A 235 13.41 -13.12 9.73
C ASN A 235 13.89 -12.82 8.30
N LYS A 236 12.93 -12.80 7.37
CA LYS A 236 13.13 -12.42 5.97
C LYS A 236 12.70 -10.97 5.76
N PHE A 237 13.50 -10.20 5.05
CA PHE A 237 13.22 -8.79 4.80
C PHE A 237 13.31 -8.47 3.31
N LEU A 238 12.42 -7.58 2.87
CA LEU A 238 12.50 -6.95 1.55
C LEU A 238 12.56 -5.44 1.72
N LEU A 239 13.72 -4.84 1.44
CA LEU A 239 13.86 -3.39 1.41
C LEU A 239 13.30 -2.85 0.09
N ILE A 240 12.30 -1.99 0.19
CA ILE A 240 11.61 -1.37 -0.95
C ILE A 240 12.34 -0.10 -1.39
N ASP A 241 12.50 0.09 -2.70
CA ASP A 241 13.08 1.27 -3.38
C ASP A 241 14.52 1.63 -2.98
N THR A 242 15.37 0.60 -2.91
CA THR A 242 16.82 0.71 -2.69
C THR A 242 17.60 1.32 -3.88
N ALA A 243 17.12 1.24 -5.12
CA ALA A 243 17.80 1.90 -6.25
C ALA A 243 17.78 3.42 -6.16
N GLY A 244 16.68 4.03 -5.70
CA GLY A 244 16.62 5.47 -5.44
C GLY A 244 17.61 5.92 -4.36
N ILE A 245 17.95 5.01 -3.45
CA ILE A 245 18.91 5.19 -2.37
C ILE A 245 20.36 4.98 -2.87
N ARG A 246 20.61 3.98 -3.74
CA ARG A 246 21.95 3.64 -4.28
C ARG A 246 22.41 4.54 -5.45
N ARG A 247 21.51 5.00 -6.32
CA ARG A 247 21.84 5.84 -7.51
C ARG A 247 22.21 7.29 -7.18
N ARG A 248 21.99 7.76 -5.95
CA ARG A 248 22.29 9.16 -5.54
C ARG A 248 23.78 9.47 -5.33
N SER A 249 24.67 8.52 -5.59
CA SER A 249 26.11 8.79 -5.57
C SER A 249 26.63 9.55 -6.79
N LYS A 250 25.84 9.74 -7.88
CA LYS A 250 26.38 10.32 -9.14
C LYS A 250 25.51 11.23 -10.04
N VAL A 251 24.30 11.69 -9.68
CA VAL A 251 23.53 12.55 -10.61
C VAL A 251 22.85 13.73 -9.92
N TYR A 252 23.09 14.92 -10.48
CA TYR A 252 22.55 16.22 -10.10
C TYR A 252 21.02 16.31 -10.15
N GLU A 253 20.51 17.12 -9.23
CA GLU A 253 19.12 17.53 -9.03
C GLU A 253 18.42 17.99 -10.33
N ARG A 254 17.44 17.22 -10.79
CA ARG A 254 16.17 17.77 -11.25
C ARG A 254 15.03 16.89 -10.75
N VAL A 255 14.05 17.56 -10.14
CA VAL A 255 12.68 17.13 -9.79
C VAL A 255 12.47 16.49 -8.41
N GLU A 256 12.32 17.35 -7.39
CA GLU A 256 11.81 16.98 -6.06
C GLU A 256 10.43 16.28 -6.11
N LYS A 257 9.58 16.63 -7.08
CA LYS A 257 8.24 16.01 -7.25
C LYS A 257 8.31 14.50 -7.47
N PHE A 258 9.31 13.99 -8.20
CA PHE A 258 9.49 12.55 -8.41
C PHE A 258 9.99 11.83 -7.15
N SER A 259 10.67 12.53 -6.23
CA SER A 259 11.11 11.92 -4.96
C SER A 259 9.94 11.63 -4.03
N VAL A 260 8.90 12.48 -4.03
CA VAL A 260 7.72 12.27 -3.19
C VAL A 260 6.88 11.12 -3.76
N ILE A 261 6.63 11.09 -5.07
CA ILE A 261 5.88 10.00 -5.72
C ILE A 261 6.56 8.64 -5.48
N ARG A 262 7.89 8.57 -5.59
CA ARG A 262 8.64 7.35 -5.25
C ARG A 262 8.50 6.95 -3.79
N SER A 263 8.59 7.91 -2.86
CA SER A 263 8.35 7.63 -1.45
C SER A 263 6.92 7.16 -1.17
N MET A 264 5.91 7.66 -1.90
CA MET A 264 4.53 7.18 -1.79
C MET A 264 4.41 5.73 -2.28
N ASN A 265 4.99 5.40 -3.43
CA ASN A 265 5.00 4.03 -3.96
C ASN A 265 5.73 3.07 -3.01
N ALA A 266 6.83 3.51 -2.39
CA ALA A 266 7.54 2.71 -1.41
C ALA A 266 6.69 2.44 -0.16
N VAL A 267 5.97 3.44 0.33
CA VAL A 267 5.05 3.30 1.47
C VAL A 267 3.92 2.31 1.15
N ASP A 268 3.32 2.39 -0.03
CA ASP A 268 2.22 1.52 -0.43
C ASP A 268 2.61 0.03 -0.41
N ARG A 269 3.81 -0.29 -0.88
CA ARG A 269 4.36 -1.66 -0.95
C ARG A 269 4.96 -2.18 0.36
N ALA A 270 5.12 -1.32 1.37
CA ALA A 270 5.76 -1.69 2.63
C ALA A 270 4.74 -2.15 3.69
N ASP A 271 5.20 -3.02 4.59
CA ASP A 271 4.52 -3.33 5.85
C ASP A 271 4.92 -2.31 6.93
N VAL A 272 6.22 -2.02 7.00
CA VAL A 272 6.84 -1.08 7.94
C VAL A 272 7.60 0.04 7.21
N VAL A 273 7.40 1.27 7.65
CA VAL A 273 7.95 2.49 7.07
C VAL A 273 8.92 3.14 8.07
N LEU A 274 10.19 3.24 7.68
CA LEU A 274 11.23 3.96 8.41
C LEU A 274 11.27 5.42 7.95
N ILE A 275 10.80 6.33 8.80
CA ILE A 275 10.77 7.77 8.54
C ILE A 275 12.08 8.36 9.06
N VAL A 276 13.06 8.53 8.18
CA VAL A 276 14.39 9.01 8.53
C VAL A 276 14.40 10.53 8.63
N ILE A 277 14.61 11.03 9.84
CA ILE A 277 14.74 12.46 10.16
C ILE A 277 16.23 12.77 10.36
N ASP A 278 16.69 13.84 9.72
CA ASP A 278 18.03 14.36 9.97
C ASP A 278 18.04 15.17 11.28
N ALA A 279 18.82 14.74 12.26
CA ALA A 279 18.85 15.39 13.57
C ALA A 279 19.29 16.86 13.51
N THR A 280 20.16 17.24 12.57
CA THR A 280 20.71 18.60 12.51
C THR A 280 19.71 19.62 11.95
N GLU A 281 18.72 19.16 11.18
CA GLU A 281 17.69 20.02 10.59
C GLU A 281 16.31 19.81 11.24
N GLY A 282 16.08 18.65 11.87
CA GLY A 282 14.80 18.29 12.44
C GLY A 282 13.76 17.91 11.38
N VAL A 283 12.49 17.96 11.78
CA VAL A 283 11.35 17.52 10.96
C VAL A 283 11.03 18.56 9.88
N THR A 284 11.01 18.12 8.63
CA THR A 284 10.66 18.93 7.46
C THR A 284 9.22 18.67 6.98
N GLU A 285 8.72 19.49 6.05
CA GLU A 285 7.39 19.32 5.44
C GLU A 285 7.28 17.99 4.66
N GLN A 286 8.36 17.59 3.97
CA GLN A 286 8.40 16.32 3.24
C GLN A 286 8.23 15.12 4.19
N ASP A 287 8.90 15.16 5.35
CA ASP A 287 8.77 14.12 6.36
C ASP A 287 7.32 14.04 6.86
N THR A 288 6.68 15.20 7.07
CA THR A 288 5.27 15.27 7.47
C THR A 288 4.34 14.63 6.46
N LYS A 289 4.53 14.93 5.17
CA LYS A 289 3.69 14.40 4.10
C LYS A 289 3.80 12.88 3.98
N VAL A 290 5.01 12.33 4.00
CA VAL A 290 5.18 10.87 3.87
C VAL A 290 4.70 10.14 5.13
N ALA A 291 4.94 10.70 6.32
CA ALA A 291 4.46 10.14 7.58
C ALA A 291 2.92 10.10 7.66
N GLY A 292 2.24 11.17 7.20
CA GLY A 292 0.78 11.20 7.11
C GLY A 292 0.24 10.08 6.21
N ILE A 293 0.83 9.90 5.03
CA ILE A 293 0.42 8.83 4.10
C ILE A 293 0.64 7.45 4.71
N ALA A 294 1.79 7.21 5.35
CA ALA A 294 2.07 5.95 6.02
C ALA A 294 1.07 5.64 7.15
N HIS A 295 0.69 6.67 7.92
CA HIS A 295 -0.33 6.56 8.95
C HIS A 295 -1.71 6.21 8.37
N ASP A 296 -2.14 6.96 7.35
CA ASP A 296 -3.45 6.79 6.72
C ASP A 296 -3.58 5.41 6.06
N GLU A 297 -2.51 4.93 5.43
CA GLU A 297 -2.44 3.59 4.86
C GLU A 297 -2.37 2.49 5.92
N GLY A 298 -2.18 2.83 7.20
CA GLY A 298 -2.14 1.86 8.30
C GLY A 298 -0.84 1.06 8.36
N LYS A 299 0.26 1.65 7.88
CA LYS A 299 1.58 1.02 7.89
C LYS A 299 2.19 1.07 9.29
N GLY A 300 3.06 0.11 9.59
CA GLY A 300 3.92 0.15 10.75
C GLY A 300 4.88 1.33 10.57
N CYS A 301 5.09 2.15 11.59
CA CYS A 301 5.85 3.38 11.45
C CYS A 301 6.90 3.48 12.54
N ILE A 302 8.14 3.81 12.14
CA ILE A 302 9.26 4.03 13.05
C ILE A 302 9.95 5.33 12.63
N PHE A 303 10.10 6.27 13.55
CA PHE A 303 10.93 7.45 13.35
C PHE A 303 12.40 7.09 13.62
N VAL A 304 13.26 7.37 12.65
CA VAL A 304 14.70 7.12 12.73
C VAL A 304 15.42 8.47 12.66
N VAL A 305 15.79 9.01 13.82
CA VAL A 305 16.55 10.25 13.95
C VAL A 305 18.03 9.95 13.72
N ASN A 306 18.53 10.23 12.52
CA ASN A 306 19.89 9.95 12.08
C ASN A 306 20.82 11.16 12.27
N LYS A 307 22.13 10.94 12.14
CA LYS A 307 23.19 11.94 12.42
C LYS A 307 23.21 12.41 13.87
N TRP A 308 22.78 11.55 14.79
CA TRP A 308 22.73 11.87 16.22
C TRP A 308 24.13 12.10 16.84
N ASP A 309 25.18 11.67 16.16
CA ASP A 309 26.57 11.97 16.50
C ASP A 309 26.89 13.47 16.43
N LEU A 310 26.24 14.21 15.52
CA LEU A 310 26.49 15.64 15.29
C LEU A 310 25.78 16.57 16.29
N ILE A 311 24.85 16.03 17.08
CA ILE A 311 24.11 16.81 18.08
C ILE A 311 24.93 16.88 19.36
N GLU A 312 25.17 18.10 19.83
CA GLU A 312 25.72 18.36 21.17
C GLU A 312 24.69 17.94 22.23
N LYS A 313 25.14 17.15 23.21
CA LYS A 313 24.25 16.40 24.10
C LYS A 313 24.32 16.94 25.52
N ASP A 314 23.16 17.28 26.06
CA ASP A 314 22.92 17.42 27.49
C ASP A 314 21.95 16.33 28.00
N ASN A 315 21.64 16.34 29.30
CA ASN A 315 20.73 15.38 29.93
C ASN A 315 19.29 15.43 29.40
N LYS A 316 18.87 16.51 28.71
CA LYS A 316 17.48 16.72 28.26
C LYS A 316 17.34 16.64 26.74
N THR A 317 18.43 16.64 25.98
CA THR A 317 18.46 16.79 24.52
C THR A 317 17.61 15.72 23.84
N MET A 318 17.78 14.46 24.24
CA MET A 318 17.02 13.35 23.65
C MET A 318 15.51 13.46 23.95
N THR A 319 15.14 13.83 25.18
CA THR A 319 13.74 14.02 25.59
C THR A 319 13.10 15.19 24.86
N ASN A 320 13.79 16.32 24.78
CA ASN A 320 13.34 17.51 24.07
C ASN A 320 13.12 17.21 22.57
N PHE A 321 14.01 16.43 21.95
CA PHE A 321 13.86 16.05 20.54
C PHE A 321 12.66 15.11 20.32
N ARG A 322 12.44 14.14 21.23
CA ARG A 322 11.24 13.30 21.19
C ARG A 322 9.96 14.14 21.28
N ASN A 323 9.91 15.09 22.21
CA ASN A 323 8.75 15.96 22.39
C ASN A 323 8.48 16.79 21.13
N LYS A 324 9.51 17.37 20.50
CA LYS A 324 9.38 18.10 19.22
C LYS A 324 8.80 17.23 18.10
N ILE A 325 9.21 15.96 18.00
CA ILE A 325 8.63 15.02 17.03
C ILE A 325 7.17 14.75 17.37
N ARG A 326 6.85 14.44 18.64
CA ARG A 326 5.47 14.17 19.07
C ARG A 326 4.53 15.37 18.88
N GLU A 327 5.01 16.59 19.09
CA GLU A 327 4.27 17.82 18.83
C GLU A 327 3.93 18.00 17.35
N LYS A 328 4.85 17.65 16.44
CA LYS A 328 4.59 17.69 14.99
C LYS A 328 3.78 16.49 14.48
N PHE A 329 3.83 15.36 15.17
CA PHE A 329 3.18 14.11 14.79
C PHE A 329 2.22 13.59 15.88
N PRO A 330 1.22 14.38 16.31
CA PRO A 330 0.33 13.98 17.41
C PRO A 330 -0.56 12.77 17.03
N PHE A 331 -0.73 12.51 15.73
CA PHE A 331 -1.46 11.36 15.20
C PHE A 331 -0.61 10.06 15.15
N MET A 332 0.71 10.14 15.37
CA MET A 332 1.63 8.99 15.36
C MET A 332 2.33 8.78 16.71
N ASN A 333 1.64 9.07 17.82
CA ASN A 333 2.19 8.86 19.17
C ASN A 333 2.58 7.40 19.44
N TYR A 334 2.04 6.45 18.67
CA TYR A 334 2.37 5.05 18.73
C TYR A 334 3.72 4.69 18.11
N ALA A 335 4.25 5.50 17.20
CA ALA A 335 5.46 5.15 16.45
C ALA A 335 6.71 5.26 17.33
N PRO A 336 7.58 4.23 17.41
CA PRO A 336 8.86 4.32 18.10
C PRO A 336 9.76 5.43 17.54
N ILE A 337 10.60 6.00 18.38
CA ILE A 337 11.61 7.01 17.99
C ILE A 337 13.00 6.49 18.34
N LEU A 338 13.76 6.12 17.32
CA LEU A 338 15.13 5.64 17.42
C LEU A 338 16.11 6.77 17.10
N PHE A 339 17.14 6.92 17.92
CA PHE A 339 18.26 7.84 17.68
C PHE A 339 19.48 7.03 17.26
N VAL A 340 19.97 7.28 16.04
CA VAL A 340 21.04 6.50 15.41
C VAL A 340 22.08 7.41 14.76
N SER A 341 23.23 6.83 14.45
CA SER A 341 24.22 7.45 13.58
C SER A 341 24.72 6.42 12.59
N ALA A 342 24.39 6.63 11.31
CA ALA A 342 24.90 5.78 10.25
C ALA A 342 26.41 5.94 10.04
N VAL A 343 27.00 7.10 10.34
CA VAL A 343 28.45 7.31 10.16
C VAL A 343 29.25 6.52 11.20
N THR A 344 28.80 6.53 12.45
CA THR A 344 29.50 5.83 13.56
C THR A 344 28.97 4.41 13.80
N ASN A 345 28.01 3.96 12.98
CA ASN A 345 27.24 2.73 13.16
C ASN A 345 26.53 2.62 14.54
N GLN A 346 26.28 3.75 15.20
CA GLN A 346 25.64 3.78 16.51
C GLN A 346 24.17 3.36 16.42
N ARG A 347 23.80 2.28 17.12
CA ARG A 347 22.42 1.77 17.30
C ARG A 347 21.70 1.41 16.00
N ILE A 348 22.42 1.21 14.89
CA ILE A 348 21.82 0.79 13.61
C ILE A 348 21.15 -0.59 13.74
N ASN A 349 21.79 -1.50 14.49
CA ASN A 349 21.26 -2.84 14.76
C ASN A 349 19.86 -2.83 15.40
N LYS A 350 19.51 -1.78 16.16
CA LYS A 350 18.19 -1.64 16.80
C LYS A 350 17.07 -1.40 15.78
N ILE A 351 17.39 -0.87 14.59
CA ILE A 351 16.38 -0.57 13.56
C ILE A 351 15.66 -1.86 13.16
N LEU A 352 16.40 -2.91 12.79
CA LEU A 352 15.79 -4.17 12.37
C LEU A 352 15.07 -4.89 13.50
N GLN A 353 15.59 -4.80 14.73
CA GLN A 353 14.90 -5.35 15.90
C GLN A 353 13.53 -4.69 16.07
N THR A 354 13.48 -3.36 16.04
CA THR A 354 12.21 -2.62 16.17
C THR A 354 11.29 -2.86 14.97
N VAL A 355 11.81 -3.05 13.75
CA VAL A 355 11.00 -3.44 12.59
C VAL A 355 10.26 -4.77 12.84
N VAL A 356 10.96 -5.77 13.37
CA VAL A 356 10.37 -7.07 13.70
C VAL A 356 9.31 -6.92 14.79
N GLU A 357 9.61 -6.18 15.87
CA GLU A 357 8.66 -5.89 16.94
C GLU A 357 7.38 -5.22 16.41
N VAL A 358 7.52 -4.19 15.57
CA VAL A 358 6.39 -3.49 14.96
C VAL A 358 5.59 -4.39 14.00
N SER A 359 6.27 -5.22 13.20
CA SER A 359 5.61 -6.20 12.34
C SER A 359 4.76 -7.19 13.16
N HIS A 360 5.28 -7.68 14.29
CA HIS A 360 4.50 -8.54 15.19
C HIS A 360 3.28 -7.81 15.77
N GLU A 361 3.43 -6.55 16.20
CA GLU A 361 2.32 -5.73 16.70
C GLU A 361 1.23 -5.51 15.63
N GLN A 362 1.61 -5.31 14.36
CA GLN A 362 0.65 -5.19 13.26
C GLN A 362 -0.17 -6.46 13.01
N ASN A 363 0.44 -7.63 13.26
CA ASN A 363 -0.18 -8.96 13.07
C ASN A 363 -0.87 -9.49 14.33
N ARG A 364 -0.82 -8.77 15.46
CA ARG A 364 -1.40 -9.25 16.72
C ARG A 364 -2.91 -9.44 16.58
N THR A 365 -3.37 -10.62 17.00
CA THR A 365 -4.79 -10.97 17.07
C THR A 365 -5.25 -10.96 18.52
N VAL A 366 -6.38 -10.30 18.79
CA VAL A 366 -7.04 -10.19 20.09
C VAL A 366 -8.36 -10.96 20.03
N THR A 367 -8.59 -11.82 21.01
CA THR A 367 -9.83 -12.60 21.06
C THR A 367 -11.04 -11.70 21.33
N THR A 368 -12.19 -12.04 20.75
CA THR A 368 -13.43 -11.30 20.92
C THR A 368 -13.81 -11.16 22.40
N SER A 369 -13.60 -12.19 23.23
CA SER A 369 -13.93 -12.13 24.66
C SER A 369 -13.13 -11.05 25.39
N VAL A 370 -11.80 -11.07 25.26
CA VAL A 370 -10.91 -10.14 25.96
C VAL A 370 -11.12 -8.70 25.45
N LEU A 371 -11.36 -8.54 24.14
CA LEU A 371 -11.70 -7.24 23.56
C LEU A 371 -12.96 -6.64 24.20
N ASN A 372 -14.01 -7.44 24.38
CA ASN A 372 -15.27 -6.96 24.94
C ASN A 372 -15.20 -6.65 26.43
N GLU A 373 -14.34 -7.35 27.18
CA GLU A 373 -14.01 -7.02 28.57
C GLU A 373 -13.39 -5.62 28.67
N VAL A 374 -12.33 -5.36 27.89
CA VAL A 374 -11.66 -4.05 27.85
C VAL A 374 -12.59 -2.92 27.41
N ILE A 375 -13.44 -3.16 26.40
CA ILE A 375 -14.43 -2.17 25.95
C ILE A 375 -15.47 -1.91 27.06
N GLY A 376 -15.94 -2.96 27.74
CA GLY A 376 -16.87 -2.84 28.85
C GLY A 376 -16.32 -1.96 29.97
N GLU A 377 -15.09 -2.23 30.40
CA GLU A 377 -14.39 -1.42 31.40
C GLU A 377 -14.21 0.03 30.95
N ALA A 378 -13.80 0.26 29.70
CA ALA A 378 -13.65 1.60 29.15
C ALA A 378 -14.97 2.39 29.16
N VAL A 379 -16.09 1.74 28.80
CA VAL A 379 -17.42 2.34 28.83
C VAL A 379 -17.87 2.67 30.26
N MET A 380 -17.49 1.86 31.25
CA MET A 380 -17.79 2.11 32.66
C MET A 380 -16.98 3.29 33.22
N LEU A 381 -15.69 3.38 32.88
CA LEU A 381 -14.81 4.48 33.31
C LEU A 381 -15.17 5.82 32.67
N ASN A 382 -15.53 5.81 31.38
CA ASN A 382 -15.94 7.00 30.66
C ASN A 382 -17.15 6.71 29.78
N GLN A 383 -18.31 7.23 30.20
CA GLN A 383 -19.57 6.95 29.52
C GLN A 383 -19.60 7.54 28.10
N PRO A 384 -20.17 6.82 27.11
CA PRO A 384 -20.31 7.32 25.75
C PRO A 384 -21.14 8.60 25.67
N PRO A 385 -20.89 9.46 24.66
CA PRO A 385 -21.65 10.69 24.47
C PRO A 385 -23.15 10.41 24.28
N SER A 386 -23.95 11.38 24.68
CA SER A 386 -25.40 11.40 24.47
C SER A 386 -25.80 12.59 23.62
N ASP A 387 -26.63 12.37 22.61
CA ASP A 387 -27.27 13.42 21.81
C ASP A 387 -28.78 13.29 21.92
N LYS A 388 -29.47 14.41 22.20
CA LYS A 388 -30.93 14.49 22.36
C LYS A 388 -31.52 13.38 23.26
N GLY A 389 -30.85 13.07 24.37
CA GLY A 389 -31.28 12.04 25.32
C GLY A 389 -31.05 10.59 24.88
N ARG A 390 -30.48 10.34 23.69
CA ARG A 390 -30.06 9.02 23.22
C ARG A 390 -28.56 8.86 23.39
N ARG A 391 -28.14 7.76 24.01
CA ARG A 391 -26.73 7.44 24.24
C ARG A 391 -26.22 6.43 23.22
N LEU A 392 -24.96 6.59 22.82
CA LEU A 392 -24.24 5.56 22.08
C LEU A 392 -24.17 4.28 22.93
N LYS A 393 -24.70 3.18 22.39
CA LYS A 393 -24.61 1.85 22.99
C LYS A 393 -23.69 1.02 22.12
N ILE A 394 -22.61 0.51 22.72
CA ILE A 394 -21.72 -0.47 22.12
C ILE A 394 -22.20 -1.83 22.62
N TYR A 395 -22.63 -2.70 21.69
CA TYR A 395 -23.15 -4.02 22.02
C TYR A 395 -22.03 -5.04 22.20
N TYR A 396 -21.11 -5.07 21.24
CA TYR A 396 -19.90 -5.87 21.26
C TYR A 396 -18.93 -5.35 20.19
N GLY A 397 -17.66 -5.75 20.28
CA GLY A 397 -16.64 -5.52 19.28
C GLY A 397 -15.97 -6.83 18.85
N THR A 398 -15.39 -6.85 17.66
CA THR A 398 -14.49 -7.92 17.19
C THR A 398 -13.33 -7.34 16.41
N GLN A 399 -12.18 -7.99 16.44
CA GLN A 399 -11.12 -7.69 15.48
C GLN A 399 -11.49 -8.28 14.12
N THR A 400 -11.45 -7.47 13.07
CA THR A 400 -11.84 -7.82 11.70
C THR A 400 -10.68 -7.74 10.72
N GLY A 401 -9.53 -7.23 11.15
CA GLY A 401 -8.33 -7.18 10.32
C GLY A 401 -7.05 -6.99 11.14
N THR A 402 -5.94 -7.29 10.46
CA THR A 402 -4.55 -7.03 10.87
C THR A 402 -3.89 -6.16 9.80
N LYS A 403 -2.73 -5.55 10.11
CA LYS A 403 -1.98 -4.67 9.19
C LYS A 403 -2.83 -3.57 8.51
N PRO A 404 -3.44 -2.63 9.27
CA PRO A 404 -3.32 -2.46 10.71
C PRO A 404 -4.40 -3.23 11.51
N PRO A 405 -4.19 -3.46 12.82
CA PRO A 405 -5.22 -3.96 13.73
C PRO A 405 -6.51 -3.16 13.58
N THR A 406 -7.56 -3.83 13.11
CA THR A 406 -8.86 -3.22 12.80
C THR A 406 -9.93 -3.85 13.67
N PHE A 407 -10.60 -3.02 14.46
CA PHE A 407 -11.66 -3.42 15.38
C PHE A 407 -12.99 -2.86 14.90
N THR A 408 -13.97 -3.73 14.68
CA THR A 408 -15.34 -3.33 14.34
C THR A 408 -16.22 -3.40 15.57
N LEU A 409 -16.81 -2.27 15.96
CA LEU A 409 -17.73 -2.12 17.07
C LEU A 409 -19.18 -2.06 16.57
N PHE A 410 -20.03 -2.94 17.11
CA PHE A 410 -21.44 -2.99 16.78
C PHE A 410 -22.23 -2.09 17.73
N ILE A 411 -22.91 -1.10 17.15
CA ILE A 411 -23.54 -0.01 17.89
C ILE A 411 -25.01 0.16 17.54
N ASN A 412 -25.73 0.95 18.34
CA ASN A 412 -27.11 1.32 18.08
C ASN A 412 -27.27 2.36 16.96
N ASP A 413 -26.47 3.42 16.96
CA ASP A 413 -26.59 4.50 15.99
C ASP A 413 -25.23 5.17 15.71
N ILE A 414 -24.78 5.12 14.45
CA ILE A 414 -23.52 5.73 14.01
C ILE A 414 -23.49 7.24 14.16
N LYS A 415 -24.65 7.91 14.12
CA LYS A 415 -24.73 9.37 14.31
C LYS A 415 -24.36 9.80 15.72
N LEU A 416 -24.37 8.87 16.69
CA LEU A 416 -23.97 9.12 18.07
C LEU A 416 -22.46 8.91 18.30
N THR A 417 -21.73 8.46 17.28
CA THR A 417 -20.27 8.30 17.37
C THR A 417 -19.59 9.66 17.21
N HIS A 418 -18.59 9.91 18.04
CA HIS A 418 -17.80 11.13 18.00
C HIS A 418 -16.32 10.78 18.04
N PHE A 419 -15.51 11.45 17.22
CA PHE A 419 -14.08 11.13 17.04
C PHE A 419 -13.29 11.10 18.36
N SER A 420 -13.65 11.97 19.32
CA SER A 420 -12.99 12.02 20.62
C SER A 420 -13.20 10.73 21.44
N TYR A 421 -14.39 10.13 21.34
CA TYR A 421 -14.68 8.86 22.02
C TYR A 421 -13.98 7.69 21.31
N THR A 422 -13.89 7.73 19.98
CA THR A 422 -13.08 6.76 19.21
C THR A 422 -11.61 6.79 19.63
N ARG A 423 -11.01 7.98 19.75
CA ARG A 423 -9.63 8.13 20.25
C ARG A 423 -9.47 7.65 21.69
N TYR A 424 -10.46 7.88 22.54
CA TYR A 424 -10.47 7.34 23.90
C TYR A 424 -10.43 5.81 23.91
N LEU A 425 -11.27 5.16 23.10
CA LEU A 425 -11.28 3.70 22.96
C LEU A 425 -9.95 3.19 22.38
N GLU A 426 -9.41 3.87 21.36
CA GLU A 426 -8.10 3.54 20.80
C GLU A 426 -7.00 3.53 21.86
N ASN A 427 -6.94 4.57 22.70
CA ASN A 427 -5.97 4.66 23.79
C ASN A 427 -6.16 3.53 24.81
N ARG A 428 -7.41 3.16 25.13
CA ARG A 428 -7.69 2.04 26.04
C ARG A 428 -7.26 0.70 25.45
N LEU A 429 -7.47 0.49 24.16
CA LEU A 429 -6.98 -0.71 23.47
C LEU A 429 -5.45 -0.75 23.49
N ARG A 430 -4.79 0.39 23.25
CA ARG A 430 -3.33 0.52 23.27
C ARG A 430 -2.73 0.24 24.66
N GLU A 431 -3.34 0.79 25.71
CA GLU A 431 -2.93 0.55 27.11
C GLU A 431 -3.01 -0.93 27.51
N ASN A 432 -4.03 -1.66 27.04
CA ASN A 432 -4.26 -3.06 27.41
C ASN A 432 -3.52 -4.06 26.51
N PHE A 433 -3.40 -3.76 25.22
CA PHE A 433 -2.92 -4.72 24.21
C PHE A 433 -1.61 -4.33 23.53
N GLY A 434 -1.02 -3.16 23.82
CA GLY A 434 0.21 -2.70 23.17
C GLY A 434 -0.08 -2.01 21.84
N PHE A 435 0.32 -2.59 20.71
CA PHE A 435 0.28 -1.98 19.38
C PHE A 435 1.30 -0.87 19.13
N GLU A 436 2.45 -0.90 19.81
CA GLU A 436 3.54 0.04 19.52
C GLU A 436 3.97 -0.08 18.05
N GLY A 437 4.15 1.05 17.38
CA GLY A 437 4.52 1.12 15.97
C GLY A 437 3.40 0.94 14.97
N THR A 438 2.19 0.55 15.38
CA THR A 438 1.03 0.47 14.47
C THR A 438 -0.11 1.40 14.88
N SER A 439 -0.77 1.99 13.87
CA SER A 439 -2.07 2.60 14.07
C SER A 439 -3.11 1.51 14.35
N ILE A 440 -4.18 1.90 15.04
CA ILE A 440 -5.33 1.05 15.30
C ILE A 440 -6.51 1.67 14.53
N ARG A 441 -7.28 0.84 13.82
CA ARG A 441 -8.52 1.28 13.17
C ARG A 441 -9.72 0.82 13.99
N VAL A 442 -10.61 1.76 14.29
CA VAL A 442 -11.89 1.47 14.96
C VAL A 442 -13.01 1.83 14.00
N GLU A 443 -13.72 0.82 13.54
CA GLU A 443 -14.88 0.95 12.67
C GLU A 443 -16.17 0.73 13.44
N TYR A 444 -17.25 1.37 13.00
CA TYR A 444 -18.56 1.21 13.62
C TYR A 444 -19.55 0.60 12.63
N LYS A 445 -20.31 -0.39 13.08
CA LYS A 445 -21.45 -0.95 12.33
C LYS A 445 -22.72 -0.81 13.14
N GLN A 446 -23.73 -0.17 12.56
CA GLN A 446 -25.08 -0.15 13.15
C GLN A 446 -25.68 -1.55 13.09
N LYS A 447 -26.09 -2.09 14.24
CA LYS A 447 -26.89 -3.32 14.28
C LYS A 447 -28.30 -2.98 13.81
N ARG A 448 -28.68 -3.45 12.62
CA ARG A 448 -30.10 -3.42 12.18
C ARG A 448 -30.90 -4.31 13.12
N ARG A 449 -32.02 -3.78 13.59
CA ARG A 449 -32.98 -4.52 14.43
C ARG A 449 -33.56 -5.70 13.67
#